data_AF-A0AAU7PNK1-F1
#
_entry.id   AF-A0AAU7PNK1-F1
#
_cell.length_a   1.000
_cell.length_b   1.000
_cell.length_c   1.000
_cell.angle_alpha   90.00
_cell.angle_beta   90.00
_cell.angle_gamma   90.00
#
_symmetry.space_group_name_H-M   'P 1'
#
loop_
_entity.id
_entity.type
_entity.pdbx_description
1 polymer ?
#
loop_
_entity_poly.entity_id
_entity_poly.type
_entity_poly.pdbx_seq_one_letter_code
_entity_poly.pdbx_strand_id
1 'polypeptide(L)' 'MKESNSVITGDAAVIEGGQLVIANPQFTLDLDTAKASFHKLISLDADRYYCYHGGILENRR' A
#
# COMPACT_ATOMS: atom_id res chain seq x y z
N MET A 1 -15.59 12.91 -15.32
CA MET A 1 -14.46 12.09 -14.80
C MET A 1 -15.05 10.74 -14.38
N LYS A 2 -14.32 9.63 -14.51
CA LYS A 2 -14.77 8.31 -14.03
C LYS A 2 -14.26 8.09 -12.61
N GLU A 3 -15.10 7.55 -11.76
CA GLU A 3 -14.69 7.07 -10.44
C GLU A 3 -13.77 5.85 -10.57
N SER A 4 -12.87 5.67 -9.59
CA SER A 4 -11.97 4.53 -9.52
C SER A 4 -11.89 4.02 -8.09
N ASN A 5 -11.96 2.70 -7.89
CA ASN A 5 -11.67 2.06 -6.61
C ASN A 5 -10.15 1.94 -6.41
N SER A 6 -9.54 3.01 -5.91
CA SER A 6 -8.09 3.16 -5.85
C SER A 6 -7.64 3.65 -4.49
N VAL A 7 -6.50 3.14 -4.01
CA VAL A 7 -5.84 3.60 -2.79
C VAL A 7 -4.45 4.12 -3.12
N ILE A 8 -4.12 5.30 -2.62
CA ILE A 8 -2.75 5.84 -2.67
C ILE A 8 -2.11 5.53 -1.33
N THR A 9 -1.10 4.65 -1.32
CA THR A 9 -0.47 4.19 -0.08
C THR A 9 0.60 5.14 0.43
N GLY A 10 1.04 6.10 -0.39
CA GLY A 10 2.13 7.01 -0.06
C GLY A 10 3.43 6.25 0.20
N ASP A 11 4.11 6.60 1.29
CA ASP A 11 5.32 5.96 1.80
C ASP A 11 5.05 4.78 2.74
N ALA A 12 3.79 4.49 3.08
CA ALA A 12 3.46 3.40 3.99
C ALA A 12 3.73 2.01 3.40
N ALA A 13 3.74 1.90 2.06
CA ALA A 13 3.92 0.64 1.35
C ALA A 13 4.77 0.79 0.09
N VAL A 14 5.47 -0.30 -0.25
CA VAL A 14 6.24 -0.50 -1.48
C VAL A 14 5.78 -1.79 -2.15
N ILE A 15 5.99 -1.90 -3.47
CA ILE A 15 5.73 -3.13 -4.22
C ILE A 15 7.03 -3.92 -4.32
N GLU A 16 7.06 -5.10 -3.72
CA GLU A 16 8.16 -6.07 -3.82
C GLU A 16 7.59 -7.43 -4.25
N GLY A 17 8.22 -8.05 -5.26
CA GLY A 17 7.77 -9.37 -5.75
C GLY A 17 6.32 -9.42 -6.25
N GLY A 18 5.74 -8.27 -6.65
CA GLY A 18 4.33 -8.17 -7.06
C GLY A 18 3.34 -8.13 -5.90
N GLN A 19 3.79 -7.83 -4.68
CA GLN A 19 2.97 -7.71 -3.49
C GLN A 19 3.23 -6.38 -2.79
N LEU A 20 2.20 -5.86 -2.10
CA LEU A 20 2.37 -4.76 -1.17
C LEU A 20 3.07 -5.25 0.08
N VAL A 21 4.10 -4.52 0.50
CA VAL A 21 4.80 -4.72 1.77
C VAL A 21 5.02 -3.38 2.46
N ILE A 22 5.25 -3.40 3.78
CA ILE A 22 5.56 -2.18 4.54
C ILE A 22 6.89 -1.62 4.03
N ALA A 23 6.92 -0.33 3.72
CA ALA A 23 8.15 0.30 3.23
C ALA A 23 9.17 0.43 4.36
N ASN A 24 10.40 -0.03 4.10
CA ASN A 24 11.59 0.19 4.94
C ASN A 24 11.35 0.10 6.47
N PRO A 25 10.86 -1.05 6.99
CA PRO A 25 10.47 -1.20 8.40
C PRO A 25 11.61 -0.89 9.39
N GLN A 26 12.87 -0.99 8.95
CA GLN A 26 14.05 -0.65 9.74
C GLN A 26 14.20 0.85 10.07
N PHE A 27 13.52 1.73 9.34
CA PHE A 27 13.54 3.19 9.56
C PHE A 27 12.25 3.70 10.20
N THR A 28 11.31 2.80 10.52
CA THR A 28 10.02 3.16 11.12
C THR A 28 10.16 3.38 12.62
N LEU A 29 9.74 4.54 13.12
CA LEU A 29 9.77 4.88 14.55
C LEU A 29 8.86 3.99 15.40
N ASP A 30 7.66 3.72 14.91
CA ASP A 30 6.66 2.85 15.54
C ASP A 30 6.15 1.83 14.51
N LEU A 31 6.76 0.65 14.54
CA LEU A 31 6.48 -0.42 13.61
C LEU A 31 5.06 -0.99 13.78
N ASP A 32 4.50 -0.96 14.99
CA ASP A 32 3.18 -1.53 15.24
C ASP A 32 2.07 -0.62 14.73
N THR A 33 2.22 0.69 14.90
CA THR A 33 1.34 1.68 14.26
C THR A 33 1.45 1.61 12.73
N ALA A 34 2.65 1.42 12.18
CA ALA A 34 2.84 1.27 10.74
C ALA A 34 2.14 0.02 10.18
N LYS A 35 2.26 -1.14 10.87
CA LYS A 35 1.51 -2.35 10.53
C LYS A 35 -0.01 -2.12 10.58
N ALA A 36 -0.50 -1.46 11.63
CA ALA A 36 -1.93 -1.16 11.75
C ALA A 36 -2.43 -0.27 10.60
N SER A 37 -1.67 0.76 10.24
CA SER A 37 -1.96 1.63 9.09
C SER A 37 -1.96 0.84 7.77
N PHE A 38 -0.94 0.03 7.55
CA PHE A 38 -0.81 -0.83 6.37
C PHE A 38 -1.98 -1.81 6.23
N HIS A 39 -2.38 -2.49 7.31
CA HIS A 39 -3.55 -3.35 7.31
C HIS A 39 -4.85 -2.60 7.01
N LYS A 40 -4.99 -1.38 7.54
CA LYS A 40 -6.15 -0.53 7.22
C LYS A 40 -6.19 -0.21 5.72
N LEU A 41 -5.06 0.12 5.09
CA LEU A 41 -5.00 0.34 3.63
C LEU A 41 -5.41 -0.91 2.84
N ILE A 42 -4.90 -2.08 3.20
CA ILE A 42 -5.27 -3.35 2.52
C ILE A 42 -6.75 -3.65 2.71
N SER A 43 -7.32 -3.40 3.90
CA SER A 43 -8.73 -3.68 4.20
C SER A 43 -9.73 -2.86 3.39
N LEU A 44 -9.28 -1.80 2.70
CA LEU A 44 -10.11 -1.04 1.77
C LEU A 44 -10.46 -1.81 0.49
N ASP A 45 -9.77 -2.94 0.24
CA ASP A 45 -10.03 -3.84 -0.90
C ASP A 45 -10.12 -3.06 -2.23
N ALA A 46 -9.08 -2.29 -2.53
CA ALA A 46 -9.02 -1.47 -3.73
C ALA A 46 -8.65 -2.32 -4.95
N ASP A 47 -9.09 -1.88 -6.14
CA ASP A 47 -8.68 -2.52 -7.39
C ASP A 47 -7.25 -2.13 -7.76
N ARG A 48 -6.81 -0.95 -7.30
CA ARG A 48 -5.46 -0.42 -7.56
C ARG A 48 -4.86 0.21 -6.32
N TYR A 49 -3.61 -0.13 -6.06
CA TYR A 49 -2.80 0.48 -5.02
C TYR A 49 -1.63 1.21 -5.66
N TYR A 50 -1.50 2.50 -5.37
CA TYR A 50 -0.47 3.37 -5.91
C TYR A 50 0.58 3.63 -4.83
N CYS A 51 1.77 3.07 -5.02
CA CYS A 51 2.90 3.23 -4.11
C CYS A 51 3.85 4.31 -4.61
N TYR A 52 4.41 5.09 -3.67
CA TYR A 52 5.45 6.05 -4.01
C TYR A 52 6.70 5.35 -4.58
N HIS A 53 7.01 4.17 -4.05
CA HIS A 53 8.06 3.28 -4.56
C HIS A 53 7.43 2.00 -5.15
N GLY A 54 7.77 1.68 -6.40
CA GLY A 54 7.32 0.44 -7.07
C GLY A 54 6.12 0.58 -8.00
N GLY A 55 5.45 1.73 -8.05
CA GLY A 55 4.40 2.02 -9.03
C GLY A 55 3.01 1.55 -8.61
N ILE A 56 2.32 0.81 -9.49
CA ILE A 56 0.90 0.43 -9.31
C ILE A 56 0.80 -1.08 -9.13
N LEU A 57 0.15 -1.52 -8.05
CA LEU A 57 -0.33 -2.88 -7.90
C LEU A 57 -1.80 -2.93 -8.32
N GLU A 58 -2.09 -3.68 -9.37
CA GLU A 58 -3.47 -3.93 -9.81
C GLU A 58 -3.95 -5.27 -9.26
N ASN A 59 -5.02 -5.24 -8.49
CA ASN A 59 -5.69 -6.43 -8.01
C ASN A 59 -6.56 -6.97 -9.17
N ARG A 60 -6.10 -8.03 -9.83
CA ARG A 60 -6.88 -8.69 -10.89
C ARG A 60 -7.95 -9.55 -10.23
N ARG A 61 -9.12 -8.98 -10.00
CA ARG A 61 -10.34 -9.73 -9.72
C ARG A 61 -10.86 -10.42 -10.97
#